data_AF-A0AA88UPH6-F1
#
_entry.id   AF-A0AA88UPH6-F1
#
_cell.length_a   1.000
_cell.length_b   1.000
_cell.length_c   1.000
_cell.angle_alpha   90.00
_cell.angle_beta   90.00
_cell.angle_gamma   90.00
#
_symmetry.space_group_name_H-M   'P 1'
#
loop_
_entity.id
_entity.type
_entity.pdbx_description
1 polymer ?
#
loop_
_entity_poly.entity_id
_entity_poly.type
_entity_poly.pdbx_seq_one_letter_code
_entity_poly.pdbx_strand_id
1 'polypeptide(L)'
;MELKAAFIIPVQDVADSCRTGAATNVIFGLALGYKSVIIPIITIAVAIYVSFSLAAMYGIAVAALGMLSTIATGLAINAYGPISDNAGGIAEMAGMSHSIRERTDALDAAGNTTAAIGKLESFTIDQYATLEALALMWASWPSDSGEGPWSGGYGDGSAKGYGS
;
A
#
# COMPACT_ATOMS: atom_id res chain seq x y z
N MET A 1 -22.83 -14.27 8.03
CA MET A 1 -23.09 -14.08 6.59
C MET A 1 -22.96 -12.61 6.17
N GLU A 2 -23.35 -11.67 7.04
CA GLU A 2 -23.21 -10.20 6.90
C GLU A 2 -21.80 -9.68 6.56
N LEU A 3 -20.72 -10.27 7.11
CA LEU A 3 -19.36 -9.74 6.93
C LEU A 3 -18.81 -9.89 5.49
N LYS A 4 -19.31 -10.86 4.71
CA LYS A 4 -18.87 -11.05 3.31
C LYS A 4 -19.47 -9.99 2.37
N ALA A 5 -20.62 -9.41 2.73
CA ALA A 5 -21.24 -8.38 1.92
C ALA A 5 -20.47 -7.05 2.03
N ALA A 6 -20.03 -6.68 3.23
CA ALA A 6 -19.41 -5.38 3.52
C ALA A 6 -18.20 -5.02 2.63
N PHE A 7 -17.42 -6.01 2.18
CA PHE A 7 -16.23 -5.76 1.34
C PHE A 7 -16.56 -5.58 -0.15
N ILE A 8 -17.70 -6.10 -0.62
CA ILE A 8 -18.10 -6.09 -2.03
C ILE A 8 -19.06 -4.92 -2.33
N ILE A 9 -19.82 -4.44 -1.32
CA ILE A 9 -20.73 -3.29 -1.41
C ILE A 9 -20.11 -2.07 -2.11
N PRO A 10 -18.89 -1.60 -1.77
CA PRO A 10 -18.35 -0.39 -2.42
C PRO A 10 -18.11 -0.57 -3.93
N VAL A 11 -17.76 -1.76 -4.40
CA VAL A 11 -17.58 -2.04 -5.84
C VAL A 11 -18.94 -2.23 -6.52
N GLN A 12 -19.93 -2.77 -5.81
CA GLN A 12 -21.32 -2.85 -6.29
C GLN A 12 -21.93 -1.47 -6.47
N ASP A 13 -21.72 -0.54 -5.53
CA ASP A 13 -22.21 0.84 -5.65
C ASP A 13 -21.62 1.55 -6.88
N VAL A 14 -20.33 1.33 -7.17
CA VAL A 14 -19.68 1.83 -8.38
C VAL A 14 -20.33 1.21 -9.62
N ALA A 15 -20.54 -0.11 -9.64
CA ALA A 15 -21.20 -0.79 -10.75
C ALA A 15 -22.65 -0.30 -10.97
N ASP A 16 -23.42 -0.06 -9.90
CA ASP A 16 -24.78 0.47 -9.99
C ASP A 16 -24.81 1.92 -10.48
N SER A 17 -23.77 2.70 -10.20
CA SER A 17 -23.65 4.08 -10.73
C SER A 17 -23.48 4.13 -12.26
N CYS A 18 -23.20 3.01 -12.93
CA CYS A 18 -23.24 2.93 -14.39
C CYS A 18 -24.65 3.16 -14.97
N ARG A 19 -25.71 2.96 -14.18
CA ARG A 19 -27.10 3.21 -14.63
C ARG A 19 -27.35 4.66 -15.02
N THR A 20 -26.63 5.60 -14.42
CA THR A 20 -26.72 7.04 -14.69
C THR A 20 -25.65 7.55 -15.66
N GLY A 21 -24.82 6.65 -16.21
CA GLY A 21 -23.84 6.92 -17.25
C GLY A 21 -22.37 6.72 -16.82
N ALA A 22 -21.46 6.83 -17.78
CA ALA A 22 -20.02 6.66 -17.54
C ALA A 22 -19.44 7.75 -16.62
N ALA A 23 -19.97 8.98 -16.69
CA ALA A 23 -19.49 10.09 -15.87
C ALA A 23 -19.69 9.83 -14.36
N THR A 24 -20.86 9.31 -13.98
CA THR A 24 -21.13 8.95 -12.58
C THR A 24 -20.26 7.79 -12.13
N ASN A 25 -20.04 6.78 -12.97
CA ASN A 25 -19.12 5.69 -12.68
C ASN A 25 -17.70 6.17 -12.34
N VAL A 26 -17.16 7.10 -13.11
CA VAL A 26 -15.82 7.68 -12.84
C VAL A 26 -15.82 8.48 -11.52
N ILE A 27 -16.85 9.28 -11.27
CA ILE A 27 -16.96 10.09 -10.03
C ILE A 27 -17.01 9.19 -8.79
N PHE A 28 -17.85 8.14 -8.81
CA PHE A 28 -17.95 7.17 -7.72
C PHE A 28 -16.66 6.39 -7.53
N GLY A 29 -16.01 5.98 -8.62
CA GLY A 29 -14.70 5.32 -8.57
C GLY A 29 -13.61 6.19 -7.93
N LEU A 30 -13.54 7.48 -8.28
CA LEU A 30 -12.61 8.43 -7.67
C LEU A 30 -12.91 8.65 -6.19
N ALA A 31 -14.18 8.84 -5.83
CA ALA A 31 -14.60 9.00 -4.44
C ALA A 31 -14.25 7.77 -3.59
N LEU A 32 -14.44 6.57 -4.15
CA LEU A 32 -14.05 5.31 -3.49
C LEU A 32 -12.54 5.23 -3.29
N GLY A 33 -11.74 5.64 -4.28
CA GLY A 33 -10.29 5.74 -4.18
C GLY A 33 -9.83 6.69 -3.07
N TYR A 34 -10.45 7.87 -2.93
CA TYR A 34 -10.14 8.78 -1.83
C TYR A 34 -10.57 8.27 -0.46
N LYS A 35 -11.65 7.48 -0.40
CA LYS A 35 -12.09 6.87 0.86
C LYS A 35 -11.18 5.70 1.29
N SER A 36 -10.62 4.94 0.35
CA SER A 36 -9.89 3.72 0.65
C SER A 36 -8.54 3.95 1.36
N VAL A 37 -7.94 5.15 1.22
CA VAL A 37 -6.64 5.46 1.84
C VAL A 37 -6.70 5.75 3.34
N ILE A 38 -7.88 6.00 3.90
CA ILE A 38 -8.04 6.43 5.30
C ILE A 38 -7.53 5.37 6.28
N ILE A 39 -8.00 4.12 6.14
CA ILE A 39 -7.65 3.03 7.05
C ILE A 39 -6.16 2.65 6.93
N PRO A 40 -5.59 2.47 5.71
CA PRO A 40 -4.16 2.22 5.53
C PRO A 40 -3.26 3.28 6.17
N ILE A 41 -3.53 4.56 5.95
CA ILE A 41 -2.71 5.65 6.51
C ILE A 41 -2.73 5.63 8.04
N ILE A 42 -3.91 5.46 8.65
CA ILE A 42 -4.04 5.37 10.11
C ILE A 42 -3.25 4.17 10.65
N THR A 43 -3.32 3.03 9.96
CA THR A 43 -2.62 1.80 10.38
C THR A 43 -1.10 1.99 10.36
N ILE A 44 -0.58 2.59 9.29
CA ILE A 44 0.85 2.91 9.17
C ILE A 44 1.29 3.89 10.25
N ALA A 45 0.49 4.94 10.51
CA ALA A 45 0.80 5.92 11.56
C ALA A 45 0.89 5.29 12.96
N VAL A 46 -0.05 4.40 13.29
CA VAL A 46 -0.03 3.66 14.57
C VAL A 46 1.18 2.72 14.64
N ALA A 47 1.48 1.99 13.56
CA ALA A 47 2.64 1.10 13.51
C ALA A 47 3.95 1.87 13.73
N ILE A 48 4.12 3.01 13.06
CA ILE A 48 5.30 3.88 13.24
C ILE A 48 5.37 4.38 14.69
N TYR A 49 4.25 4.87 15.24
CA TYR A 49 4.22 5.40 16.61
C TYR A 49 4.61 4.35 17.66
N VAL A 50 4.06 3.14 17.56
CA VAL A 50 4.37 2.04 18.49
C VAL A 50 5.83 1.61 18.34
N SER A 51 6.29 1.38 17.11
CA SER A 51 7.67 0.97 16.83
C SER A 51 8.70 1.99 17.29
N PHE A 52 8.44 3.28 17.03
CA PHE A 52 9.30 4.36 17.48
C PHE A 52 9.34 4.48 19.00
N SER A 53 8.20 4.31 19.68
CA SER A 53 8.14 4.39 21.13
C SER A 53 8.89 3.25 21.84
N LEU A 54 8.97 2.08 21.21
CA LEU A 54 9.63 0.89 21.79
C LEU A 54 11.14 0.88 21.58
N ALA A 55 11.62 1.24 20.38
CA ALA A 55 13.04 1.12 20.03
C ALA A 55 13.52 2.17 19.02
N ALA A 56 12.92 3.36 19.02
CA ALA A 56 13.28 4.48 18.14
C ALA A 56 13.40 4.03 16.67
N MET A 57 14.47 4.43 15.98
CA MET A 57 14.72 4.05 14.58
C MET A 57 14.91 2.54 14.39
N TYR A 58 15.50 1.84 15.38
CA TYR A 58 15.68 0.38 15.30
C TYR A 58 14.33 -0.35 15.32
N GLY A 59 13.36 0.14 16.11
CA GLY A 59 12.00 -0.41 16.14
C GLY A 59 11.27 -0.26 14.80
N ILE A 60 11.47 0.86 14.10
CA ILE A 60 10.91 1.08 12.76
C ILE A 60 11.54 0.11 11.75
N ALA A 61 12.86 -0.07 11.79
CA ALA A 61 13.57 -1.02 10.92
C ALA A 61 13.10 -2.48 11.13
N VAL A 62 12.94 -2.90 12.39
CA VAL A 62 12.42 -4.25 12.69
C VAL A 62 10.96 -4.41 12.26
N ALA A 63 10.13 -3.37 12.38
CA ALA A 63 8.75 -3.42 11.89
C ALA A 63 8.67 -3.53 10.36
N ALA A 64 9.56 -2.85 9.64
CA ALA A 64 9.70 -2.98 8.19
C ALA A 64 10.09 -4.42 7.79
N LEU A 65 11.08 -5.01 8.48
CA LEU A 65 11.44 -6.42 8.29
C LEU A 65 10.28 -7.37 8.60
N GLY A 66 9.50 -7.07 9.64
CA GLY A 66 8.29 -7.81 9.99
C GLY A 66 7.27 -7.82 8.85
N MET A 67 7.08 -6.68 8.17
CA MET A 67 6.21 -6.60 6.99
C MET A 67 6.74 -7.43 5.81
N LEU A 68 8.06 -7.44 5.60
CA LEU A 68 8.70 -8.24 4.55
C LEU A 68 8.68 -9.74 4.82
N SER A 69 8.45 -10.18 6.05
CA SER A 69 8.47 -11.61 6.42
C SER A 69 7.47 -12.46 5.62
N THR A 70 6.39 -11.85 5.12
CA THR A 70 5.35 -12.51 4.32
C THR A 70 5.45 -12.24 2.82
N ILE A 71 6.53 -11.60 2.35
CA ILE A 71 6.64 -11.13 0.95
C ILE A 71 6.56 -12.27 -0.07
N ALA A 72 7.05 -13.48 0.27
CA ALA A 72 6.97 -14.64 -0.61
C ALA A 72 5.52 -15.05 -0.89
N THR A 73 4.67 -15.03 0.14
CA THR A 73 3.23 -15.29 -0.01
C THR A 73 2.54 -14.16 -0.77
N GLY A 74 2.88 -12.91 -0.47
CA GLY A 74 2.38 -11.73 -1.18
C GLY A 74 2.70 -11.79 -2.69
N LEU A 75 3.95 -12.08 -3.06
CA LEU A 75 4.38 -12.25 -4.44
C LEU A 75 3.64 -13.38 -5.16
N ALA A 76 3.46 -14.53 -4.51
CA ALA A 76 2.75 -15.67 -5.09
C ALA A 76 1.29 -15.32 -5.43
N ILE A 77 0.61 -14.63 -4.52
CA ILE A 77 -0.79 -14.23 -4.68
C ILE A 77 -0.95 -13.08 -5.70
N ASN A 78 0.06 -12.21 -5.83
CA ASN A 78 0.09 -11.17 -6.87
C ASN A 78 0.39 -11.74 -8.26
N ALA A 79 1.31 -12.71 -8.36
CA ALA A 79 1.65 -13.37 -9.62
C ALA A 79 0.47 -14.17 -10.20
N TYR A 80 -0.41 -14.67 -9.32
CA TYR A 80 -1.61 -15.39 -9.72
C TYR A 80 -2.53 -14.60 -10.67
N GLY A 81 -2.70 -13.28 -10.47
CA GLY A 81 -3.63 -12.47 -11.26
C GLY A 81 -3.30 -12.41 -12.76
N PRO A 82 -2.10 -11.96 -13.15
CA PRO A 82 -1.67 -11.95 -14.56
C PRO A 82 -1.66 -13.34 -15.20
N ILE A 83 -1.45 -14.40 -14.42
CA ILE A 83 -1.52 -15.78 -14.91
C ILE A 83 -2.96 -16.15 -15.26
N SER A 84 -3.92 -15.83 -14.38
CA SER A 84 -5.35 -16.11 -14.63
C SER A 84 -5.92 -15.30 -15.80
N ASP A 85 -5.51 -14.02 -15.93
CA ASP A 85 -5.94 -13.17 -17.05
C ASP A 85 -5.46 -13.75 -18.40
N ASN A 86 -4.18 -14.08 -18.50
CA ASN A 86 -3.62 -14.71 -19.71
C ASN A 86 -4.28 -16.05 -20.03
N ALA A 87 -4.62 -16.85 -19.02
CA ALA A 87 -5.34 -18.11 -19.22
C ALA A 87 -6.75 -17.89 -19.81
N GLY A 88 -7.46 -16.85 -19.35
CA GLY A 88 -8.76 -16.46 -19.91
C GLY A 88 -8.66 -15.94 -21.34
N GLY A 89 -7.64 -15.13 -21.63
CA GLY A 89 -7.35 -14.65 -22.99
C GLY A 89 -7.05 -15.79 -23.96
N ILE A 90 -6.26 -16.79 -23.55
CA ILE A 90 -6.00 -17.99 -24.35
C ILE A 90 -7.29 -18.78 -24.57
N ALA A 91 -8.12 -18.95 -23.55
CA ALA A 91 -9.39 -19.67 -23.66
C ALA A 91 -10.34 -19.02 -24.69
N GLU A 92 -10.42 -17.69 -24.69
CA GLU A 92 -11.18 -16.91 -25.67
C GLU A 92 -10.61 -17.06 -27.09
N MET A 93 -9.29 -16.85 -27.25
CA MET A 93 -8.62 -16.91 -28.57
C MET A 93 -8.62 -18.31 -29.18
N ALA A 94 -8.62 -19.36 -28.35
CA ALA A 94 -8.66 -20.75 -28.79
C ALA A 94 -10.10 -21.26 -29.04
N GLY A 95 -11.13 -20.42 -28.85
CA GLY A 95 -12.53 -20.80 -29.05
C GLY A 95 -13.00 -21.90 -28.10
N MET A 96 -12.48 -21.93 -26.86
CA MET A 96 -12.85 -22.93 -25.86
C MET A 96 -14.29 -22.73 -25.37
N SER A 97 -14.82 -23.72 -24.63
CA SER A 97 -16.21 -23.64 -24.14
C SER A 97 -16.41 -22.48 -23.15
N HIS A 98 -17.63 -21.92 -23.15
CA HIS A 98 -17.99 -20.81 -22.26
C HIS A 98 -17.76 -21.13 -20.77
N SER A 99 -17.94 -22.39 -20.37
CA SER A 99 -17.67 -22.86 -19.00
C SER A 99 -16.20 -22.71 -18.57
N ILE A 100 -15.25 -22.68 -19.52
CA ILE A 100 -13.84 -22.42 -19.22
C ILE A 100 -13.64 -20.93 -19.02
N ARG A 101 -14.28 -20.08 -19.84
CA ARG A 101 -14.22 -18.62 -19.71
C ARG A 101 -14.81 -18.12 -18.40
N GLU A 102 -15.99 -18.61 -18.02
CA GLU A 102 -16.61 -18.28 -16.72
C GLU A 102 -15.69 -18.63 -15.54
N ARG A 103 -14.97 -19.76 -15.62
CA ARG A 103 -14.00 -20.15 -14.58
C ARG A 103 -12.82 -19.21 -14.56
N THR A 104 -12.23 -18.88 -15.71
CA THR A 104 -11.09 -17.97 -15.78
C THR A 104 -11.46 -16.55 -15.37
N ASP A 105 -12.67 -16.09 -15.66
CA ASP A 105 -13.18 -14.76 -15.27
C ASP A 105 -13.33 -14.65 -13.76
N ALA A 106 -13.77 -15.72 -13.10
CA ALA A 106 -13.82 -15.78 -11.64
C ALA A 106 -12.41 -15.71 -11.01
N LEU A 107 -11.41 -16.33 -11.65
CA LEU A 107 -10.01 -16.29 -11.20
C LEU A 107 -9.40 -14.89 -11.44
N ASP A 108 -9.65 -14.28 -12.59
CA ASP A 108 -9.19 -12.92 -12.93
C ASP A 108 -9.79 -11.86 -12.00
N ALA A 109 -11.09 -11.94 -11.69
CA ALA A 109 -11.72 -11.06 -10.72
C ALA A 109 -11.06 -11.12 -9.32
N ALA A 110 -10.64 -12.32 -8.90
CA ALA A 110 -9.86 -12.48 -7.67
C ALA A 110 -8.44 -11.89 -7.83
N GLY A 111 -7.80 -12.12 -8.97
CA GLY A 111 -6.49 -11.55 -9.34
C GLY A 111 -6.46 -10.01 -9.32
N ASN A 112 -7.52 -9.35 -9.76
CA ASN A 112 -7.65 -7.89 -9.71
C ASN A 112 -7.65 -7.37 -8.27
N THR A 113 -8.26 -8.11 -7.34
CA THR A 113 -8.24 -7.78 -5.91
C THR A 113 -6.84 -7.97 -5.32
N THR A 114 -6.17 -9.07 -5.68
CA THR A 114 -4.82 -9.33 -5.16
C THR A 114 -3.81 -8.33 -5.69
N ALA A 115 -3.88 -7.96 -6.97
CA ALA A 115 -3.06 -6.89 -7.55
C ALA A 115 -3.25 -5.54 -6.84
N ALA A 116 -4.47 -5.21 -6.42
CA ALA A 116 -4.72 -4.01 -5.63
C ALA A 116 -4.07 -4.09 -4.24
N ILE A 117 -4.13 -5.25 -3.58
CA ILE A 117 -3.44 -5.50 -2.31
C ILE A 117 -1.92 -5.37 -2.49
N GLY A 118 -1.35 -5.98 -3.54
CA GLY A 118 0.09 -5.89 -3.82
C GLY A 118 0.59 -4.47 -4.04
N LYS A 119 -0.20 -3.60 -4.69
CA LYS A 119 0.13 -2.18 -4.84
C LYS A 119 0.16 -1.43 -3.51
N LEU A 120 -0.74 -1.77 -2.60
CA LEU A 120 -0.75 -1.20 -1.24
C LEU A 120 0.44 -1.71 -0.42
N GLU A 121 0.74 -3.00 -0.51
CA GLU A 121 1.89 -3.62 0.14
C GLU A 121 3.20 -2.99 -0.34
N SER A 122 3.38 -2.86 -1.66
CA SER A 122 4.58 -2.24 -2.24
C SER A 122 4.72 -0.77 -1.83
N PHE A 123 3.62 0.01 -1.89
CA PHE A 123 3.63 1.40 -1.42
C PHE A 123 4.08 1.49 0.03
N THR A 124 3.59 0.59 0.88
CA THR A 124 3.91 0.59 2.30
C THR A 124 5.37 0.24 2.54
N ILE A 125 5.91 -0.77 1.85
CA ILE A 125 7.33 -1.14 1.88
C ILE A 125 8.20 0.04 1.44
N ASP A 126 7.83 0.75 0.36
CA ASP A 126 8.56 1.92 -0.13
C ASP A 126 8.62 3.05 0.92
N GLN A 127 7.52 3.28 1.66
CA GLN A 127 7.50 4.25 2.76
C GLN A 127 8.48 3.86 3.87
N TYR A 128 8.49 2.59 4.28
CA TYR A 128 9.42 2.11 5.31
C TYR A 128 10.88 2.17 4.87
N ALA A 129 11.17 1.82 3.61
CA ALA A 129 12.51 1.93 3.04
C ALA A 129 13.01 3.38 3.03
N THR A 130 12.12 4.35 2.74
CA THR A 130 12.44 5.78 2.78
C THR A 130 12.77 6.25 4.21
N LEU A 131 11.99 5.80 5.20
CA LEU A 131 12.25 6.10 6.61
C LEU A 131 13.57 5.50 7.11
N GLU A 132 13.88 4.27 6.69
CA GLU A 132 15.16 3.62 7.00
C GLU A 132 16.33 4.36 6.36
N ALA A 133 16.21 4.74 5.08
CA ALA A 133 17.23 5.51 4.39
C ALA A 133 17.49 6.86 5.09
N LEU A 134 16.44 7.56 5.53
CA LEU A 134 16.56 8.79 6.33
C LEU A 134 17.27 8.53 7.67
N ALA A 135 16.95 7.43 8.36
CA ALA A 135 17.58 7.07 9.62
C ALA A 135 19.08 6.76 9.44
N LEU A 136 19.45 6.02 8.39
CA LEU A 136 20.84 5.72 8.05
C LEU A 136 21.62 6.98 7.67
N MET A 137 21.01 7.87 6.87
CA MET A 137 21.59 9.16 6.54
C MET A 137 21.89 9.97 7.81
N TRP A 138 20.95 10.05 8.75
CA TRP A 138 21.15 10.74 10.02
C TRP A 138 22.27 10.11 10.87
N ALA A 139 22.32 8.77 10.96
CA ALA A 139 23.36 8.08 11.72
C ALA A 139 24.77 8.30 11.13
N SER A 140 24.86 8.50 9.81
CA SER A 140 26.12 8.81 9.12
C SER A 140 26.51 10.29 9.16
N TRP A 141 25.65 11.18 9.67
CA TRP A 141 25.90 12.62 9.68
C TRP A 141 27.03 13.00 10.65
N PRO A 142 28.06 13.74 10.21
CA PRO A 142 29.18 14.10 11.07
C PRO A 142 28.73 14.94 12.26
N SER A 143 28.95 14.46 13.48
CA SER A 143 28.67 15.19 14.73
C SER A 143 29.46 16.48 14.88
N ASP A 144 30.60 16.59 14.17
CA ASP A 144 31.54 17.71 14.27
C ASP A 144 31.19 18.89 13.36
N SER A 145 30.12 18.76 12.57
CA SER A 145 29.70 19.77 11.59
C SER A 145 29.09 21.04 12.21
N GLY A 146 28.82 21.07 13.51
CA GLY A 146 28.22 22.22 14.21
C GLY A 146 26.79 22.58 13.74
N GLU A 147 26.27 21.79 12.81
CA GLU A 147 25.10 22.05 12.00
C GLU A 147 24.28 20.75 11.96
N GLY A 148 23.07 20.79 12.53
CA GLY A 148 22.15 19.67 12.35
C GLY A 148 21.80 19.54 10.86
N PRO A 149 21.42 18.36 10.36
CA PRO A 149 21.07 18.14 8.94
C PRO A 149 19.93 19.03 8.38
N TRP A 150 19.33 19.89 9.22
CA TRP A 150 18.27 20.83 8.90
C TRP A 150 18.60 22.29 9.26
N SER A 151 19.86 22.64 9.59
CA SER A 151 20.28 24.03 9.91
C SER A 151 20.27 24.97 8.69
N GLY A 152 20.07 24.44 7.48
CA GLY A 152 19.93 25.22 6.25
C GLY A 152 18.54 25.84 6.11
N GLY A 153 18.28 26.92 6.84
CA GLY A 153 17.34 27.96 6.39
C GLY A 153 15.96 28.01 7.05
N TYR A 154 15.89 28.21 8.36
CA TYR A 154 14.90 29.11 8.98
C TYR A 154 15.57 29.73 10.21
N GLY A 155 15.81 31.05 10.15
CA GLY A 155 16.40 31.78 11.26
C GLY A 155 15.42 31.83 12.44
N ASP A 156 15.81 31.25 13.57
CA ASP A 156 15.35 31.65 14.88
C ASP A 156 16.50 31.39 15.87
N GLY A 157 17.10 32.49 16.33
CA GLY A 157 18.08 32.44 17.40
C GLY A 157 17.37 32.26 18.73
N SER A 158 17.28 31.03 19.23
CA SER A 158 16.91 30.75 20.64
C SER A 158 17.20 29.29 21.01
N ALA A 159 18.44 28.96 21.35
CA ALA A 159 18.77 27.91 22.33
C ALA A 159 20.29 27.85 22.56
N LYS A 160 20.83 28.83 23.27
CA LYS A 160 22.06 28.62 24.04
C LYS A 160 21.73 27.72 25.22
N GLY A 161 22.52 26.66 25.38
CA GLY A 161 22.81 26.06 26.67
C GLY A 161 22.06 24.77 26.98
N TYR A 162 22.76 23.64 26.78
CA TYR A 162 22.97 22.68 27.86
C TYR A 162 24.38 22.11 27.67
N GLY A 163 25.29 22.53 28.55
CA GLY A 163 26.62 21.95 28.69
C GLY A 163 26.62 20.93 29.82
N SER A 164 27.42 19.89 29.62
CA SER A 164 28.44 19.37 30.55
C SER A 164 29.09 18.17 29.89
#